data_AF-A0A2H1WV61-F1
#
_entry.id   AF-A0A2H1WV61-F1
#
_cell.length_a   1.000
_cell.length_b   1.000
_cell.length_c   1.000
_cell.angle_alpha   90.00
_cell.angle_beta   90.00
_cell.angle_gamma   90.00
#
_symmetry.space_group_name_H-M   'P 1'
#
loop_
_entity.id
_entity.type
_entity.pdbx_description
1 polymer ?
#
loop_
_entity_poly.entity_id
_entity_poly.type
_entity_poly.pdbx_seq_one_letter_code
_entity_poly.pdbx_strand_id
1 'polypeptide(L)'
;MTTESEPCQESSVKKFIQYFYQGNLNFTLTPEDVETMDWNWQQEFLDATVNSKLMKEYPISGKFASLFLKKIIQHLELNQEVHDEFYEHLCTSMNNVDKDGFSYRHYLIDNDINNAITIKETKSMVVNGTTGLKTWEAALMLSDWALCNKNIFSNKNVLELGSGVGFTGISISKYCNAKSMMLTDCHDDVLKTISDNIHINFPQLQKKEKNNITWFKDQDKSLGVMPLDWNAVDDLTEDLVPDVLIGADIVYDPSILQPLANVIQTFCLRNKKLEVYIASVIRNEDTFNGFLKTLGEMELDYETIKLPKCVHIEWNESINRSFLKIYSELLKMSEEKNKSSTEAKTASNDTNKSQSEAAPKKDEAWGYDLYPERRGTFTPKLSNILIGKEGKENIDKFKCEQHVYECVKNSSIVKVMMAALKSSGCPIDIRRHISCEICDYSVSGGYDPELNQIVVCQNVSTRQGMVQGVLAHEMIHMFDYCRNQLDFKNMEHLACTEIRAANLTHCSFASAWSQGDASWGKIKKAHQDCVKTKALYSVLAVRQIGMKEAVDIIEKVFPKCYEDLEPIGRRIRRNSDDMLKAFKEAAYYGYE
;
A
#
# COMPACT_ATOMS: atom_id res chain seq x y z
N MET A 1 -47.91 -6.08 -4.08
CA MET A 1 -46.72 -6.81 -4.54
C MET A 1 -45.68 -5.75 -4.88
N THR A 2 -44.91 -5.36 -3.88
CA THR A 2 -43.72 -4.52 -4.01
C THR A 2 -42.63 -5.39 -4.60
N THR A 3 -42.17 -5.07 -5.79
CA THR A 3 -40.97 -5.67 -6.39
C THR A 3 -39.77 -5.17 -5.60
N GLU A 4 -39.25 -6.01 -4.71
CA GLU A 4 -37.90 -5.86 -4.19
C GLU A 4 -36.94 -5.91 -5.39
N SER A 5 -36.27 -4.79 -5.64
CA SER A 5 -35.17 -4.73 -6.60
C SER A 5 -34.03 -5.60 -6.07
N GLU A 6 -33.67 -6.64 -6.82
CA GLU A 6 -32.47 -7.43 -6.58
C GLU A 6 -31.23 -6.50 -6.49
N PRO A 7 -30.29 -6.74 -5.56
CA PRO A 7 -29.07 -5.95 -5.49
C PRO A 7 -28.26 -6.17 -6.78
N CYS A 8 -27.98 -5.08 -7.49
CA CYS A 8 -27.14 -5.06 -8.68
C CYS A 8 -25.79 -5.74 -8.35
N GLN A 9 -25.54 -6.93 -8.90
CA GLN A 9 -24.25 -7.60 -8.73
C GLN A 9 -23.16 -6.72 -9.35
N GLU A 10 -22.33 -6.14 -8.49
CA GLU A 10 -21.19 -5.34 -8.91
C GLU A 10 -20.21 -6.23 -9.69
N SER A 11 -19.81 -5.79 -10.89
CA SER A 11 -18.89 -6.58 -11.72
C SER A 11 -17.56 -6.80 -10.98
N SER A 12 -16.96 -7.98 -11.13
CA SER A 12 -15.72 -8.33 -10.43
C SER A 12 -14.63 -7.29 -10.68
N VAL A 13 -14.52 -6.74 -11.90
CA VAL A 13 -13.54 -5.71 -12.25
C VAL A 13 -13.67 -4.44 -11.41
N LYS A 14 -14.90 -3.95 -11.17
CA LYS A 14 -15.16 -2.74 -10.37
C LYS A 14 -14.70 -2.91 -8.94
N LYS A 15 -14.92 -4.08 -8.35
CA LYS A 15 -14.46 -4.43 -7.00
C LYS A 15 -12.94 -4.36 -6.88
N PHE A 16 -12.18 -4.88 -7.86
CA PHE A 16 -10.71 -4.82 -7.82
C PHE A 16 -10.17 -3.43 -8.12
N ILE A 17 -10.84 -2.66 -8.98
CA ILE A 17 -10.54 -1.24 -9.17
C ILE A 17 -10.68 -0.51 -7.82
N GLN A 18 -11.78 -0.71 -7.09
CA GLN A 18 -11.98 -0.11 -5.76
C GLN A 18 -10.85 -0.49 -4.79
N TYR A 19 -10.48 -1.77 -4.69
CA TYR A 19 -9.38 -2.21 -3.83
C TYR A 19 -8.05 -1.54 -4.18
N PHE A 20 -7.79 -1.33 -5.47
CA PHE A 20 -6.59 -0.63 -5.92
C PHE A 20 -6.57 0.82 -5.43
N TYR A 21 -7.66 1.56 -5.63
CA TYR A 21 -7.79 2.96 -5.19
C TYR A 21 -7.78 3.11 -3.66
N GLN A 22 -8.37 2.16 -2.93
CA GLN A 22 -8.38 2.12 -1.46
C GLN A 22 -6.99 1.80 -0.85
N GLY A 23 -6.00 1.42 -1.66
CA GLY A 23 -4.72 0.97 -1.12
C GLY A 23 -4.81 -0.39 -0.41
N ASN A 24 -5.81 -1.20 -0.74
CA ASN A 24 -6.12 -2.44 -0.02
C ASN A 24 -5.35 -3.64 -0.63
N LEU A 25 -4.38 -4.18 0.12
CA LEU A 25 -3.68 -5.42 -0.23
C LEU A 25 -4.31 -6.68 0.40
N ASN A 26 -5.27 -6.51 1.31
CA ASN A 26 -5.88 -7.56 2.13
C ASN A 26 -7.11 -8.20 1.48
N PHE A 27 -7.11 -8.36 0.15
CA PHE A 27 -8.12 -9.15 -0.56
C PHE A 27 -7.60 -10.58 -0.83
N THR A 28 -8.51 -11.52 -1.06
CA THR A 28 -8.17 -12.88 -1.50
C THR A 28 -8.78 -13.09 -2.88
N LEU A 29 -8.02 -13.67 -3.80
CA LEU A 29 -8.48 -14.06 -5.13
C LEU A 29 -8.97 -15.50 -5.06
N THR A 30 -10.27 -15.71 -5.20
CA THR A 30 -10.83 -17.05 -5.35
C THR A 30 -10.60 -17.59 -6.77
N PRO A 31 -10.64 -18.91 -7.01
CA PRO A 31 -10.56 -19.45 -8.36
C PRO A 31 -11.63 -18.88 -9.30
N GLU A 32 -12.83 -18.61 -8.78
CA GLU A 32 -13.93 -17.99 -9.52
C GLU A 32 -13.61 -16.54 -9.90
N ASP A 33 -13.03 -15.75 -8.98
CA ASP A 33 -12.57 -14.39 -9.31
C ASP A 33 -11.59 -14.44 -10.49
N VAL A 34 -10.58 -15.33 -10.43
CA VAL A 34 -9.55 -15.48 -11.47
C VAL A 34 -10.13 -15.95 -12.79
N GLU A 35 -11.13 -16.84 -12.79
CA GLU A 35 -11.79 -17.29 -14.02
C GLU A 35 -12.47 -16.13 -14.76
N THR A 36 -13.00 -15.14 -14.02
CA THR A 36 -13.60 -13.93 -14.62
C THR A 36 -12.59 -12.89 -15.12
N MET A 37 -11.31 -13.01 -14.77
CA MET A 37 -10.26 -12.04 -15.11
C MET A 37 -9.67 -12.25 -16.51
N ASP A 38 -10.54 -12.44 -17.51
CA ASP A 38 -10.14 -12.60 -18.90
C ASP A 38 -9.41 -11.35 -19.46
N TRP A 39 -8.98 -11.42 -20.72
CA TRP A 39 -8.22 -10.33 -21.34
C TRP A 39 -8.96 -8.97 -21.29
N ASN A 40 -10.28 -8.97 -21.47
CA ASN A 40 -11.08 -7.75 -21.45
C ASN A 40 -11.18 -7.17 -20.04
N TRP A 41 -11.39 -8.03 -19.05
CA TRP A 41 -11.36 -7.65 -17.64
C TRP A 41 -10.02 -6.99 -17.29
N GLN A 42 -8.93 -7.61 -17.72
CA GLN A 42 -7.57 -7.14 -17.48
C GLN A 42 -7.31 -5.78 -18.11
N GLN A 43 -7.73 -5.59 -19.36
CA GLN A 43 -7.66 -4.30 -20.05
C GLN A 43 -8.48 -3.23 -19.30
N GLU A 44 -9.73 -3.53 -18.94
CA GLU A 44 -10.60 -2.60 -18.22
C GLU A 44 -10.01 -2.20 -16.86
N PHE A 45 -9.46 -3.17 -16.11
CA PHE A 45 -8.75 -2.89 -14.87
C PHE A 45 -7.55 -1.97 -15.09
N LEU A 46 -6.70 -2.27 -16.07
CA LEU A 46 -5.50 -1.47 -16.38
C LEU A 46 -5.89 -0.04 -16.76
N ASP A 47 -6.85 0.12 -17.67
CA ASP A 47 -7.35 1.41 -18.17
C ASP A 47 -7.96 2.27 -17.06
N ALA A 48 -8.71 1.66 -16.15
CA ALA A 48 -9.31 2.35 -15.00
C ALA A 48 -8.30 2.65 -13.88
N THR A 49 -7.15 1.96 -13.85
CA THR A 49 -6.11 2.12 -12.82
C THR A 49 -4.84 2.72 -13.41
N VAL A 50 -3.79 1.92 -13.60
CA VAL A 50 -2.43 2.32 -13.95
C VAL A 50 -2.30 3.08 -15.27
N ASN A 51 -3.26 2.89 -16.19
CA ASN A 51 -3.32 3.61 -17.46
C ASN A 51 -4.15 4.89 -17.43
N SER A 52 -4.91 5.09 -16.37
CA SER A 52 -5.78 6.26 -16.24
C SER A 52 -4.95 7.54 -16.28
N LYS A 53 -5.56 8.61 -16.84
CA LYS A 53 -4.93 9.94 -16.85
C LYS A 53 -4.58 10.39 -15.42
N LEU A 54 -5.46 10.10 -14.46
CA LEU A 54 -5.28 10.45 -13.06
C LEU A 54 -4.01 9.82 -12.47
N MET A 55 -3.81 8.51 -12.67
CA MET A 55 -2.64 7.79 -12.14
C MET A 55 -1.34 8.18 -12.84
N LYS A 56 -1.40 8.54 -14.13
CA LYS A 56 -0.24 9.04 -14.89
C LYS A 56 0.22 10.41 -14.40
N GLU A 57 -0.72 11.28 -14.04
CA GLU A 57 -0.43 12.64 -13.55
C GLU A 57 -0.04 12.65 -12.06
N TYR A 58 -0.74 11.85 -11.24
CA TYR A 58 -0.59 11.79 -9.80
C TYR A 58 -0.40 10.34 -9.35
N PRO A 59 0.79 9.75 -9.52
CA PRO A 59 1.00 8.33 -9.26
C PRO A 59 0.89 7.96 -7.78
N ILE A 60 0.19 6.87 -7.48
CA ILE A 60 0.22 6.25 -6.15
C ILE A 60 1.60 5.64 -5.85
N SER A 61 1.83 5.28 -4.59
CA SER A 61 3.11 4.70 -4.19
C SER A 61 3.46 3.44 -4.99
N GLY A 62 4.62 3.47 -5.64
CA GLY A 62 5.13 2.38 -6.48
C GLY A 62 5.28 1.06 -5.72
N LYS A 63 5.62 1.12 -4.42
CA LYS A 63 5.64 -0.06 -3.55
C LYS A 63 4.26 -0.71 -3.39
N PHE A 64 3.19 0.09 -3.26
CA PHE A 64 1.84 -0.48 -3.17
C PHE A 64 1.42 -1.06 -4.51
N ALA A 65 1.56 -0.28 -5.59
CA ALA A 65 1.17 -0.71 -6.94
C ALA A 65 1.89 -2.01 -7.34
N SER A 66 3.20 -2.10 -7.10
CA SER A 66 3.97 -3.32 -7.38
C SER A 66 3.47 -4.54 -6.59
N LEU A 67 3.18 -4.40 -5.29
CA LEU A 67 2.65 -5.50 -4.49
C LEU A 67 1.26 -5.93 -4.96
N PHE A 68 0.38 -4.97 -5.30
CA PHE A 68 -0.96 -5.25 -5.79
C PHE A 68 -0.92 -5.99 -7.14
N LEU A 69 -0.18 -5.45 -8.11
CA LEU A 69 -0.04 -6.06 -9.43
C LEU A 69 0.64 -7.43 -9.34
N LYS A 70 1.71 -7.58 -8.55
CA LYS A 70 2.37 -8.88 -8.33
C LYS A 70 1.38 -9.93 -7.81
N LYS A 71 0.48 -9.55 -6.89
CA LYS A 71 -0.53 -10.45 -6.35
C LYS A 71 -1.54 -10.90 -7.41
N ILE A 72 -2.03 -9.99 -8.25
CA ILE A 72 -2.92 -10.34 -9.38
C ILE A 72 -2.19 -11.24 -10.38
N ILE A 73 -1.00 -10.84 -10.83
CA ILE A 73 -0.16 -11.58 -11.78
C ILE A 73 0.08 -13.02 -11.30
N GLN A 74 0.47 -13.20 -10.03
CA GLN A 74 0.72 -14.53 -9.46
C GLN A 74 -0.50 -15.46 -9.55
N HIS A 75 -1.73 -14.95 -9.46
CA HIS A 75 -2.92 -15.79 -9.57
C HIS A 75 -3.33 -16.03 -11.03
N LEU A 76 -3.15 -15.03 -11.89
CA LEU A 76 -3.44 -15.14 -13.32
C LEU A 76 -2.45 -16.05 -14.03
N GLU A 77 -1.13 -15.92 -13.81
CA GLU A 77 -0.06 -16.73 -14.43
C GLU A 77 -0.30 -18.23 -14.34
N LEU A 78 -1.07 -18.63 -13.34
CA LEU A 78 -1.33 -20.01 -12.99
C LEU A 78 -2.61 -20.59 -13.60
N ASN A 79 -3.48 -19.77 -14.20
CA ASN A 79 -4.79 -20.18 -14.72
C ASN A 79 -5.17 -19.53 -16.06
N GLN A 80 -4.62 -18.35 -16.37
CA GLN A 80 -4.96 -17.53 -17.53
C GLN A 80 -3.74 -16.82 -18.11
N GLU A 81 -3.87 -16.31 -19.33
CA GLU A 81 -2.88 -15.41 -19.92
C GLU A 81 -2.92 -14.06 -19.18
N VAL A 82 -1.75 -13.51 -18.88
CA VAL A 82 -1.61 -12.22 -18.20
C VAL A 82 -1.35 -11.16 -19.25
N HIS A 83 -2.15 -10.10 -19.25
CA HIS A 83 -1.97 -8.93 -20.11
C HIS A 83 -0.59 -8.33 -19.89
N ASP A 84 0.15 -8.08 -20.96
CA ASP A 84 1.57 -7.75 -20.87
C ASP A 84 1.86 -6.46 -20.12
N GLU A 85 0.97 -5.49 -20.25
CA GLU A 85 1.01 -4.22 -19.51
C GLU A 85 0.99 -4.41 -17.98
N PHE A 86 0.47 -5.52 -17.44
CA PHE A 86 0.63 -5.82 -16.00
C PHE A 86 2.11 -5.92 -15.62
N TYR A 87 2.93 -6.60 -16.45
CA TYR A 87 4.36 -6.69 -16.20
C TYR A 87 5.04 -5.34 -16.42
N GLU A 88 4.70 -4.62 -17.49
CA GLU A 88 5.27 -3.29 -17.76
C GLU A 88 5.01 -2.30 -16.60
N HIS A 89 3.78 -2.28 -16.09
CA HIS A 89 3.39 -1.44 -14.96
C HIS A 89 3.95 -1.93 -13.62
N LEU A 90 4.08 -3.25 -13.43
CA LEU A 90 4.83 -3.79 -12.29
C LEU A 90 6.26 -3.26 -12.31
N CYS A 91 6.92 -3.30 -13.48
CA CYS A 91 8.28 -2.81 -13.63
C CYS A 91 8.39 -1.31 -13.33
N THR A 92 7.52 -0.53 -13.94
CA THR A 92 7.48 0.92 -13.74
C THR A 92 7.23 1.27 -12.27
N SER A 93 6.32 0.55 -11.60
CA SER A 93 6.00 0.75 -10.19
C SER A 93 7.15 0.39 -9.26
N MET A 94 7.94 -0.64 -9.58
CA MET A 94 9.13 -1.01 -8.80
C MET A 94 10.26 0.01 -8.96
N ASN A 95 10.34 0.70 -10.10
CA ASN A 95 11.34 1.73 -10.38
C ASN A 95 10.96 3.10 -9.82
N ASN A 96 9.66 3.35 -9.63
CA ASN A 96 9.14 4.52 -8.93
C ASN A 96 9.31 4.36 -7.42
N VAL A 97 10.54 4.54 -6.96
CA VAL A 97 10.82 4.77 -5.54
C VAL A 97 10.31 6.16 -5.20
N ASP A 98 9.48 6.28 -4.15
CA ASP A 98 8.94 7.54 -3.63
C ASP A 98 10.13 8.46 -3.25
N LYS A 99 10.62 9.28 -4.22
CA LYS A 99 11.94 9.96 -4.15
C LYS A 99 12.09 10.87 -2.93
N ASP A 100 10.97 11.40 -2.45
CA ASP A 100 10.90 12.32 -1.30
C ASP A 100 10.06 11.76 -0.14
N GLY A 101 9.68 10.47 -0.18
CA GLY A 101 8.80 9.86 0.82
C GLY A 101 7.32 10.30 0.78
N PHE A 102 6.95 11.05 -0.28
CA PHE A 102 5.58 11.42 -0.61
C PHE A 102 5.06 10.57 -1.77
N SER A 103 3.76 10.28 -1.73
CA SER A 103 3.01 9.65 -2.81
C SER A 103 1.62 10.28 -2.91
N TYR A 104 0.93 10.08 -4.03
CA TYR A 104 -0.47 10.46 -4.12
C TYR A 104 -1.38 9.34 -3.61
N ARG A 105 -2.54 9.72 -3.09
CA ARG A 105 -3.65 8.83 -2.81
C ARG A 105 -4.92 9.43 -3.39
N HIS A 106 -5.79 8.57 -3.92
CA HIS A 106 -7.04 8.95 -4.55
C HIS A 106 -8.19 8.37 -3.75
N TYR A 107 -8.88 9.21 -2.99
CA TYR A 107 -10.06 8.82 -2.23
C TYR A 107 -11.28 8.90 -3.13
N LEU A 108 -11.94 7.77 -3.35
CA LEU A 108 -13.16 7.72 -4.15
C LEU A 108 -14.36 8.18 -3.31
N ILE A 109 -15.16 9.09 -3.87
CA ILE A 109 -16.46 9.47 -3.31
C ILE A 109 -17.54 8.64 -4.00
N ASP A 110 -18.45 8.04 -3.23
CA ASP A 110 -19.51 7.16 -3.74
C ASP A 110 -18.99 5.97 -4.55
N ASN A 111 -17.75 5.54 -4.28
CA ASN A 111 -17.03 4.52 -5.05
C ASN A 111 -16.93 4.82 -6.56
N ASP A 112 -16.98 6.09 -6.96
CA ASP A 112 -16.87 6.53 -8.35
C ASP A 112 -15.48 7.11 -8.62
N ILE A 113 -14.77 6.50 -9.59
CA ILE A 113 -13.44 6.93 -10.05
C ILE A 113 -13.44 8.37 -10.60
N ASN A 114 -14.56 8.84 -11.12
CA ASN A 114 -14.69 10.20 -11.64
C ASN A 114 -14.79 11.24 -10.51
N ASN A 115 -15.15 10.78 -9.30
CA ASN A 115 -15.31 11.60 -8.11
C ASN A 115 -14.16 11.36 -7.12
N ALA A 116 -12.92 11.33 -7.61
CA ALA A 116 -11.75 11.20 -6.74
C ALA A 116 -11.33 12.53 -6.10
N ILE A 117 -10.89 12.45 -4.84
CA ILE A 117 -10.10 13.50 -4.17
C ILE A 117 -8.65 13.02 -4.13
N THR A 118 -7.76 13.76 -4.77
CA THR A 118 -6.35 13.39 -4.86
C THR A 118 -5.52 14.16 -3.85
N ILE A 119 -4.83 13.45 -2.97
CA ILE A 119 -4.03 14.02 -1.89
C ILE A 119 -2.60 13.54 -2.03
N LYS A 120 -1.66 14.49 -2.06
CA LYS A 120 -0.24 14.27 -1.83
C LYS A 120 -0.01 14.13 -0.32
N GLU A 121 0.52 13.00 0.11
CA GLU A 121 0.77 12.69 1.52
C GLU A 121 2.00 11.78 1.70
N THR A 122 2.50 11.67 2.93
CA THR A 122 3.55 10.72 3.29
C THR A 122 2.98 9.47 3.97
N LYS A 123 3.71 8.35 3.87
CA LYS A 123 3.42 7.12 4.61
C LYS A 123 3.89 7.18 6.07
N SER A 124 4.91 7.97 6.34
CA SER A 124 5.51 8.14 7.67
C SER A 124 4.55 8.87 8.60
N MET A 125 4.44 8.41 9.85
CA MET A 125 3.58 9.07 10.85
C MET A 125 4.11 10.44 11.27
N VAL A 126 5.43 10.64 11.21
CA VAL A 126 6.10 11.90 11.52
C VAL A 126 7.15 12.18 10.45
N VAL A 127 7.10 13.37 9.86
CA VAL A 127 8.11 13.88 8.93
C VAL A 127 8.39 15.33 9.30
N ASN A 128 9.65 15.74 9.31
CA ASN A 128 10.08 17.10 9.70
C ASN A 128 9.54 17.58 11.05
N GLY A 129 9.26 16.66 11.98
CA GLY A 129 8.73 17.00 13.32
C GLY A 129 7.22 17.23 13.38
N THR A 130 6.47 16.99 12.31
CA THR A 130 5.01 17.10 12.28
C THR A 130 4.32 15.79 11.89
N THR A 131 3.10 15.60 12.40
CA THR A 131 2.16 14.51 12.05
C THR A 131 1.15 14.93 10.97
N GLY A 132 1.19 16.19 10.52
CA GLY A 132 0.19 16.78 9.62
C GLY A 132 0.33 16.43 8.14
N LEU A 133 1.36 15.67 7.74
CA LEU A 133 1.64 15.34 6.34
C LEU A 133 0.98 14.04 5.84
N LYS A 134 0.02 13.51 6.62
CA LYS A 134 -0.74 12.29 6.33
C LYS A 134 -2.23 12.50 6.58
N THR A 135 -3.09 11.86 5.79
CA THR A 135 -4.53 11.82 6.08
C THR A 135 -4.81 10.87 7.24
N TRP A 136 -5.54 11.36 8.24
CA TRP A 136 -5.95 10.59 9.42
C TRP A 136 -7.40 10.14 9.33
N GLU A 137 -7.73 9.06 10.02
CA GLU A 137 -9.05 8.41 9.95
C GLU A 137 -10.21 9.33 10.35
N ALA A 138 -10.00 10.21 11.33
CA ALA A 138 -11.02 11.19 11.73
C ALA A 138 -11.33 12.21 10.62
N ALA A 139 -10.39 12.48 9.71
CA ALA A 139 -10.63 13.36 8.57
C ALA A 139 -11.54 12.69 7.53
N LEU A 140 -11.36 11.38 7.30
CA LEU A 140 -12.26 10.58 6.45
C LEU A 140 -13.67 10.55 7.04
N MET A 141 -13.77 10.27 8.33
CA MET A 141 -15.02 10.23 9.09
C MET A 141 -15.77 11.57 9.07
N LEU A 142 -15.07 12.68 9.33
CA LEU A 142 -15.66 14.02 9.29
C LEU A 142 -16.11 14.40 7.88
N SER A 143 -15.33 14.04 6.86
CA SER A 143 -15.69 14.29 5.46
C SER A 143 -16.94 13.52 5.07
N ASP A 144 -17.01 12.23 5.39
CA ASP A 144 -18.19 11.38 5.12
C ASP A 144 -19.45 11.96 5.77
N TRP A 145 -19.35 12.32 7.05
CA TRP A 145 -20.44 12.98 7.76
C TRP A 145 -20.84 14.32 7.12
N ALA A 146 -19.87 15.13 6.69
CA ALA A 146 -20.16 16.40 6.03
C ALA A 146 -20.90 16.22 4.70
N LEU A 147 -20.55 15.18 3.93
CA LEU A 147 -21.24 14.81 2.71
C LEU A 147 -22.69 14.34 2.97
N CYS A 148 -22.97 13.73 4.13
CA CYS A 148 -24.34 13.43 4.56
C CYS A 148 -25.12 14.67 5.06
N ASN A 149 -24.43 15.75 5.44
CA ASN A 149 -25.02 16.94 6.08
C ASN A 149 -24.68 18.24 5.34
N LYS A 150 -24.72 18.20 3.99
CA LYS A 150 -24.31 19.31 3.10
C LYS A 150 -24.96 20.64 3.43
N ASN A 151 -26.20 20.62 3.95
CA ASN A 151 -26.95 21.81 4.34
C ASN A 151 -26.27 22.64 5.45
N ILE A 152 -25.45 22.01 6.29
CA ILE A 152 -24.68 22.71 7.33
C ILE A 152 -23.62 23.62 6.70
N PHE A 153 -23.02 23.18 5.59
CA PHE A 153 -21.90 23.86 4.94
C PHE A 153 -22.31 24.74 3.76
N SER A 154 -23.48 24.48 3.16
CA SER A 154 -23.92 25.18 1.96
C SER A 154 -24.02 26.70 2.19
N ASN A 155 -23.35 27.47 1.34
CA ASN A 155 -23.24 28.93 1.39
C ASN A 155 -22.66 29.49 2.71
N LYS A 156 -21.93 28.67 3.48
CA LYS A 156 -21.26 29.07 4.72
C LYS A 156 -19.78 29.38 4.53
N ASN A 157 -19.23 30.22 5.40
CA ASN A 157 -17.78 30.38 5.56
C ASN A 157 -17.29 29.37 6.59
N VAL A 158 -16.39 28.48 6.18
CA VAL A 158 -15.91 27.36 6.99
C VAL A 158 -14.44 27.58 7.34
N LEU A 159 -14.06 27.35 8.59
CA LEU A 159 -12.68 27.34 9.07
C LEU A 159 -12.33 25.94 9.56
N GLU A 160 -11.23 25.36 9.07
CA GLU A 160 -10.70 24.09 9.57
C GLU A 160 -9.44 24.35 10.40
N LEU A 161 -9.42 23.82 11.63
CA LEU A 161 -8.29 23.84 12.54
C LEU A 161 -7.45 22.58 12.37
N GLY A 162 -6.13 22.74 12.24
CA GLY A 162 -5.20 21.61 12.12
C GLY A 162 -5.51 20.77 10.87
N SER A 163 -5.60 21.44 9.72
CA SER A 163 -6.04 20.86 8.45
C SER A 163 -5.16 19.69 7.97
N GLY A 164 -3.91 19.58 8.44
CA GLY A 164 -2.99 18.55 7.96
C GLY A 164 -2.81 18.62 6.45
N VAL A 165 -3.04 17.53 5.73
CA VAL A 165 -2.96 17.53 4.25
C VAL A 165 -4.16 18.20 3.55
N GLY A 166 -5.15 18.67 4.30
CA GLY A 166 -6.30 19.45 3.80
C GLY A 166 -7.46 18.61 3.25
N PHE A 167 -7.48 17.29 3.50
CA PHE A 167 -8.48 16.38 2.95
C PHE A 167 -9.92 16.81 3.27
N THR A 168 -10.23 17.16 4.52
CA THR A 168 -11.60 17.52 4.92
C THR A 168 -12.06 18.80 4.24
N GLY A 169 -11.28 19.88 4.34
CA GLY A 169 -11.62 21.17 3.73
C GLY A 169 -11.76 21.08 2.20
N ILE A 170 -10.91 20.28 1.53
CA ILE A 170 -11.04 20.01 0.09
C ILE A 170 -12.33 19.25 -0.22
N SER A 171 -12.66 18.22 0.56
CA SER A 171 -13.89 17.42 0.41
C SER A 171 -15.15 18.29 0.53
N ILE A 172 -15.23 19.09 1.59
CA ILE A 172 -16.37 20.00 1.83
C ILE A 172 -16.47 21.04 0.72
N SER A 173 -15.33 21.63 0.31
CA SER A 173 -15.31 22.62 -0.77
C SER A 173 -15.74 22.05 -2.12
N LYS A 174 -15.49 20.77 -2.37
CA LYS A 174 -15.85 20.11 -3.63
C LYS A 174 -17.32 19.67 -3.66
N TYR A 175 -17.84 19.16 -2.55
CA TYR A 175 -19.14 18.45 -2.55
C TYR A 175 -20.26 19.09 -1.72
N CYS A 176 -19.97 20.10 -0.90
CA CYS A 176 -20.96 20.69 0.03
C CYS A 176 -21.32 22.15 -0.25
N ASN A 177 -20.89 22.72 -1.38
CA ASN A 177 -21.21 24.09 -1.81
C ASN A 177 -20.89 25.16 -0.74
N ALA A 178 -19.76 25.03 -0.04
CA ALA A 178 -19.31 26.05 0.90
C ALA A 178 -18.96 27.36 0.17
N LYS A 179 -19.35 28.50 0.74
CA LYS A 179 -19.06 29.83 0.18
C LYS A 179 -17.57 30.14 0.24
N SER A 180 -16.96 29.83 1.38
CA SER A 180 -15.51 29.92 1.53
C SER A 180 -15.00 28.85 2.49
N MET A 181 -13.78 28.39 2.25
CA MET A 181 -13.06 27.44 3.10
C MET A 181 -11.72 28.04 3.48
N MET A 182 -11.41 28.11 4.78
CA MET A 182 -10.11 28.51 5.29
C MET A 182 -9.47 27.31 5.99
N LEU A 183 -8.39 26.79 5.43
CA LEU A 183 -7.60 25.69 6.00
C LEU A 183 -6.43 26.26 6.79
N THR A 184 -6.23 25.78 8.02
CA THR A 184 -5.22 26.32 8.93
C THR A 184 -4.36 25.25 9.56
N ASP A 185 -3.08 25.55 9.72
CA ASP A 185 -2.10 24.71 10.42
C ASP A 185 -0.96 25.59 10.93
N CYS A 186 -0.11 25.09 11.83
CA CYS A 186 1.02 25.86 12.36
C CYS A 186 2.34 25.59 11.62
N HIS A 187 2.43 24.49 10.85
CA HIS A 187 3.69 24.05 10.25
C HIS A 187 3.80 24.41 8.77
N ASP A 188 4.88 25.09 8.37
CA ASP A 188 5.09 25.58 7.00
C ASP A 188 5.01 24.49 5.92
N ASP A 189 5.65 23.33 6.14
CA ASP A 189 5.58 22.19 5.20
C ASP A 189 4.14 21.68 5.03
N VAL A 190 3.32 21.75 6.08
CA VAL A 190 1.91 21.35 6.03
C VAL A 190 1.11 22.36 5.22
N LEU A 191 1.28 23.67 5.49
CA LEU A 191 0.64 24.75 4.73
C LEU A 191 0.99 24.70 3.23
N LYS A 192 2.24 24.38 2.90
CA LYS A 192 2.68 24.15 1.52
C LYS A 192 1.99 22.92 0.92
N THR A 193 1.90 21.82 1.66
CA THR A 193 1.24 20.59 1.21
C THR A 193 -0.26 20.81 0.99
N ILE A 194 -0.95 21.55 1.87
CA ILE A 194 -2.35 21.94 1.67
C ILE A 194 -2.48 22.74 0.37
N SER A 195 -1.58 23.71 0.13
CA SER A 195 -1.60 24.52 -1.09
C SER A 195 -1.42 23.68 -2.36
N ASP A 196 -0.49 22.71 -2.35
CA ASP A 196 -0.32 21.73 -3.43
C ASP A 196 -1.62 20.93 -3.64
N ASN A 197 -2.23 20.43 -2.57
CA ASN A 197 -3.45 19.62 -2.63
C ASN A 197 -4.69 20.40 -3.10
N ILE A 198 -4.81 21.69 -2.76
CA ILE A 198 -5.85 22.55 -3.33
C ILE A 198 -5.64 22.69 -4.84
N HIS A 199 -4.41 22.94 -5.28
CA HIS A 199 -4.13 23.09 -6.72
C HIS A 199 -4.47 21.82 -7.51
N ILE A 200 -4.15 20.64 -6.97
CA ILE A 200 -4.47 19.34 -7.58
C ILE A 200 -5.97 19.17 -7.78
N ASN A 201 -6.78 19.54 -6.78
CA ASN A 201 -8.23 19.31 -6.81
C ASN A 201 -9.02 20.46 -7.44
N PHE A 202 -8.40 21.63 -7.60
CA PHE A 202 -9.00 22.83 -8.17
C PHE A 202 -8.03 23.58 -9.09
N PRO A 203 -7.56 22.95 -10.18
CA PRO A 203 -6.52 23.53 -11.06
C PRO A 203 -6.95 24.83 -11.75
N GLN A 204 -8.26 25.09 -11.83
CA GLN A 204 -8.83 26.31 -12.41
C GLN A 204 -8.73 27.53 -11.49
N LEU A 205 -8.55 27.35 -10.17
CA LEU A 205 -8.54 28.45 -9.22
C LEU A 205 -7.24 29.24 -9.31
N GLN A 206 -7.37 30.57 -9.26
CA GLN A 206 -6.21 31.46 -9.32
C GLN A 206 -5.57 31.60 -7.94
N LYS A 207 -4.28 31.26 -7.85
CA LYS A 207 -3.48 31.42 -6.64
C LYS A 207 -3.08 32.89 -6.45
N LYS A 208 -3.32 33.45 -5.26
CA LYS A 208 -2.87 34.80 -4.85
C LYS A 208 -2.44 34.78 -3.39
N GLU A 209 -1.31 35.39 -3.10
CA GLU A 209 -0.80 35.51 -1.72
C GLU A 209 -1.01 36.94 -1.22
N LYS A 210 -1.59 37.08 -0.03
CA LYS A 210 -1.81 38.36 0.64
C LYS A 210 -1.86 38.18 2.15
N ASN A 211 -1.10 38.99 2.89
CA ASN A 211 -1.08 39.01 4.36
C ASN A 211 -0.85 37.62 4.98
N ASN A 212 0.15 36.88 4.49
CA ASN A 212 0.44 35.49 4.91
C ASN A 212 -0.69 34.48 4.69
N ILE A 213 -1.70 34.82 3.88
CA ILE A 213 -2.75 33.90 3.44
C ILE A 213 -2.56 33.62 1.95
N THR A 214 -2.53 32.33 1.61
CA THR A 214 -2.57 31.87 0.24
C THR A 214 -4.02 31.59 -0.16
N TRP A 215 -4.56 32.39 -1.07
CA TRP A 215 -5.91 32.25 -1.58
C TRP A 215 -5.94 31.58 -2.94
N PHE A 216 -6.94 30.72 -3.15
CA PHE A 216 -7.30 30.07 -4.41
C PHE A 216 -8.74 30.44 -4.71
N LYS A 217 -8.98 31.29 -5.73
CA LYS A 217 -10.32 31.84 -6.01
C LYS A 217 -10.68 31.84 -7.48
N ASP A 218 -11.96 31.67 -7.75
CA ASP A 218 -12.64 32.05 -8.99
C ASP A 218 -13.90 32.89 -8.66
N GLN A 219 -14.89 32.94 -9.55
CA GLN A 219 -16.13 33.71 -9.33
C GLN A 219 -17.03 33.09 -8.26
N ASP A 220 -16.99 31.77 -8.10
CA ASP A 220 -17.97 30.99 -7.33
C ASP A 220 -17.37 30.36 -6.06
N LYS A 221 -16.04 30.19 -6.01
CA LYS A 221 -15.36 29.43 -4.96
C LYS A 221 -14.13 30.16 -4.44
N SER A 222 -13.93 30.07 -3.12
CA SER A 222 -12.78 30.68 -2.43
C SER A 222 -12.23 29.74 -1.37
N LEU A 223 -11.03 29.22 -1.58
CA LEU A 223 -10.25 28.50 -0.58
C LEU A 223 -9.07 29.36 -0.11
N GLY A 224 -8.78 29.37 1.18
CA GLY A 224 -7.64 30.04 1.78
C GLY A 224 -6.80 29.05 2.59
N VAL A 225 -5.50 29.29 2.64
CA VAL A 225 -4.53 28.60 3.51
C VAL A 225 -3.86 29.66 4.37
N MET A 226 -3.94 29.51 5.69
CA MET A 226 -3.45 30.50 6.64
C MET A 226 -2.68 29.83 7.78
N PRO A 227 -1.50 30.34 8.17
CA PRO A 227 -0.83 29.88 9.38
C PRO A 227 -1.65 30.21 10.62
N LEU A 228 -1.80 29.24 11.52
CA LEU A 228 -2.45 29.44 12.81
C LEU A 228 -1.76 28.61 13.88
N ASP A 229 -1.06 29.30 14.79
CA ASP A 229 -0.62 28.73 16.06
C ASP A 229 -1.70 28.97 17.12
N TRP A 230 -2.24 27.91 17.71
CA TRP A 230 -3.28 28.03 18.73
C TRP A 230 -2.82 28.73 20.00
N ASN A 231 -1.50 28.85 20.23
CA ASN A 231 -0.95 29.64 21.33
C ASN A 231 -0.96 31.15 21.05
N ALA A 232 -1.17 31.57 19.80
CA ALA A 232 -1.14 32.95 19.34
C ALA A 232 -2.52 33.44 18.87
N VAL A 233 -3.59 33.05 19.57
CA VAL A 233 -4.97 33.37 19.21
C VAL A 233 -5.24 34.89 19.14
N ASP A 234 -4.49 35.70 19.88
CA ASP A 234 -4.59 37.16 19.90
C ASP A 234 -4.14 37.80 18.57
N ASP A 235 -3.36 37.09 17.75
CA ASP A 235 -2.90 37.57 16.44
C ASP A 235 -3.96 37.38 15.33
N LEU A 236 -5.08 36.71 15.63
CA LEU A 236 -6.17 36.48 14.68
C LEU A 236 -6.90 37.78 14.33
N THR A 237 -6.96 38.10 13.04
CA THR A 237 -7.70 39.27 12.54
C THR A 237 -9.16 39.27 12.98
N GLU A 238 -9.70 40.43 13.36
CA GLU A 238 -11.10 40.55 13.80
C GLU A 238 -12.10 40.19 12.70
N ASP A 239 -11.73 40.39 11.43
CA ASP A 239 -12.56 40.07 10.26
C ASP A 239 -12.72 38.56 10.00
N LEU A 240 -11.93 37.71 10.65
CA LEU A 240 -12.07 36.26 10.54
C LEU A 240 -13.22 35.77 11.43
N VAL A 241 -14.38 35.61 10.81
CA VAL A 241 -15.62 35.21 11.48
C VAL A 241 -16.27 34.06 10.70
N PRO A 242 -15.94 32.79 11.00
CA PRO A 242 -16.54 31.64 10.35
C PRO A 242 -17.99 31.41 10.81
N ASP A 243 -18.79 30.80 9.94
CA ASP A 243 -20.12 30.27 10.27
C ASP A 243 -20.02 28.84 10.84
N VAL A 244 -19.03 28.08 10.37
CA VAL A 244 -18.76 26.71 10.81
C VAL A 244 -17.27 26.54 11.09
N LEU A 245 -16.93 25.99 12.25
CA LEU A 245 -15.59 25.62 12.66
C LEU A 245 -15.49 24.09 12.69
N ILE A 246 -14.46 23.53 12.07
CA ILE A 246 -14.25 22.08 12.05
C ILE A 246 -12.82 21.72 12.43
N GLY A 247 -12.62 20.49 12.89
CA GLY A 247 -11.29 19.94 13.13
C GLY A 247 -11.32 18.42 13.20
N ALA A 248 -10.29 17.78 12.64
CA ALA A 248 -10.16 16.33 12.59
C ALA A 248 -8.85 15.86 13.21
N ASP A 249 -8.95 14.97 14.19
CA ASP A 249 -7.82 14.34 14.89
C ASP A 249 -6.87 15.33 15.60
N ILE A 250 -7.40 16.47 16.05
CA ILE A 250 -6.63 17.54 16.70
C ILE A 250 -6.53 17.43 18.23
N VAL A 251 -7.09 16.36 18.82
CA VAL A 251 -7.10 16.07 20.26
C VAL A 251 -6.17 14.89 20.53
N TYR A 252 -4.87 15.15 20.62
CA TYR A 252 -3.86 14.08 20.75
C TYR A 252 -2.71 14.38 21.73
N ASP A 253 -2.43 15.66 22.02
CA ASP A 253 -1.39 16.07 22.96
C ASP A 253 -2.02 16.89 24.11
N PRO A 254 -1.79 16.55 25.39
CA PRO A 254 -2.30 17.32 26.51
C PRO A 254 -1.89 18.81 26.51
N SER A 255 -0.72 19.15 25.96
CA SER A 255 -0.19 20.51 25.95
C SER A 255 -0.96 21.46 25.02
N ILE A 256 -1.65 20.94 24.00
CA ILE A 256 -2.37 21.75 23.01
C ILE A 256 -3.87 21.88 23.31
N LEU A 257 -4.39 21.20 24.34
CA LEU A 257 -5.82 21.18 24.67
C LEU A 257 -6.34 22.56 25.09
N GLN A 258 -5.63 23.26 25.97
CA GLN A 258 -5.99 24.60 26.41
C GLN A 258 -5.87 25.62 25.27
N PRO A 259 -4.76 25.69 24.51
CA PRO A 259 -4.69 26.52 23.30
C PRO A 259 -5.83 26.26 22.31
N LEU A 260 -6.16 25.00 22.02
CA LEU A 260 -7.25 24.64 21.13
C LEU A 260 -8.60 25.17 21.63
N ALA A 261 -8.91 24.97 22.91
CA ALA A 261 -10.14 25.45 23.51
C ALA A 261 -10.23 26.98 23.54
N ASN A 262 -9.11 27.69 23.72
CA ASN A 262 -9.02 29.16 23.60
C ASN A 262 -9.44 29.63 22.21
N VAL A 263 -8.97 28.96 21.15
CA VAL A 263 -9.33 29.27 19.76
C VAL A 263 -10.83 29.05 19.52
N ILE A 264 -11.38 27.92 19.97
CA ILE A 264 -12.82 27.62 19.85
C ILE A 264 -13.65 28.70 20.56
N GLN A 265 -13.30 29.02 21.81
CA GLN A 265 -14.00 30.04 22.60
C GLN A 265 -13.95 31.40 21.90
N THR A 266 -12.77 31.77 21.35
CA THR A 266 -12.58 33.03 20.63
C THR A 266 -13.56 33.16 19.46
N PHE A 267 -13.70 32.11 18.64
CA PHE A 267 -14.65 32.12 17.53
C PHE A 267 -16.11 32.06 17.98
N CYS A 268 -16.44 31.32 19.05
CA CYS A 268 -17.77 31.34 19.66
C CYS A 268 -18.14 32.74 20.20
N LEU A 269 -17.16 33.51 20.69
CA LEU A 269 -17.36 34.88 21.14
C LEU A 269 -17.64 35.82 19.97
N ARG A 270 -16.91 35.67 18.85
CA ARG A 270 -17.05 36.46 17.62
C ARG A 270 -18.35 36.18 16.87
N ASN A 271 -18.77 34.91 16.79
CA ASN A 271 -20.02 34.50 16.13
C ASN A 271 -20.88 33.65 17.06
N LYS A 272 -21.97 34.25 17.55
CA LYS A 272 -22.92 33.58 18.45
C LYS A 272 -23.72 32.45 17.79
N LYS A 273 -23.70 32.35 16.46
CA LYS A 273 -24.35 31.29 15.69
C LYS A 273 -23.34 30.29 15.11
N LEU A 274 -22.09 30.33 15.58
CA LEU A 274 -21.05 29.40 15.14
C LEU A 274 -21.46 27.95 15.44
N GLU A 275 -21.34 27.09 14.43
CA GLU A 275 -21.41 25.65 14.63
C GLU A 275 -20.00 25.07 14.68
N VAL A 276 -19.65 24.32 15.73
CA VAL A 276 -18.31 23.74 15.90
C VAL A 276 -18.39 22.22 15.89
N TYR A 277 -17.59 21.56 15.05
CA TYR A 277 -17.57 20.09 14.92
C TYR A 277 -16.14 19.53 15.01
N ILE A 278 -15.87 18.71 16.03
CA ILE A 278 -14.56 18.08 16.25
C ILE A 278 -14.67 16.56 16.15
N ALA A 279 -13.92 15.98 15.21
CA ALA A 279 -13.79 14.54 15.01
C ALA A 279 -12.49 14.04 15.64
N SER A 280 -12.55 12.93 16.39
CA SER A 280 -11.36 12.38 17.07
C SER A 280 -11.34 10.86 17.07
N VAL A 281 -10.18 10.28 16.75
CA VAL A 281 -9.88 8.88 17.07
C VAL A 281 -9.33 8.83 18.49
N ILE A 282 -10.01 8.11 19.38
CA ILE A 282 -9.61 8.04 20.79
C ILE A 282 -8.51 6.99 20.94
N ARG A 283 -7.27 7.46 20.96
CA ARG A 283 -6.07 6.64 21.21
C ARG A 283 -5.70 6.59 22.69
N ASN A 284 -5.99 7.66 23.42
CA ASN A 284 -5.77 7.80 24.85
C ASN A 284 -7.00 8.47 25.48
N GLU A 285 -7.70 7.72 26.32
CA GLU A 285 -8.92 8.17 27.00
C GLU A 285 -8.63 9.34 27.97
N ASP A 286 -7.48 9.36 28.64
CA ASP A 286 -7.13 10.44 29.56
C ASP A 286 -6.93 11.77 28.83
N THR A 287 -6.26 11.75 27.67
CA THR A 287 -6.10 12.95 26.84
C THR A 287 -7.46 13.45 26.34
N PHE A 288 -8.33 12.54 25.87
CA PHE A 288 -9.65 12.90 25.38
C PHE A 288 -10.54 13.46 26.50
N ASN A 289 -10.58 12.80 27.67
CA ASN A 289 -11.31 13.29 28.84
C ASN A 289 -10.71 14.61 29.37
N GLY A 290 -9.39 14.78 29.27
CA GLY A 290 -8.72 16.05 29.53
C GLY A 290 -9.27 17.17 28.66
N PHE A 291 -9.48 16.92 27.37
CA PHE A 291 -10.07 17.90 26.45
C PHE A 291 -11.50 18.26 26.84
N LEU A 292 -12.35 17.26 27.13
CA LEU A 292 -13.72 17.50 27.59
C LEU A 292 -13.77 18.34 28.87
N LYS A 293 -12.84 18.09 29.80
CA LYS A 293 -12.68 18.89 31.02
C LYS A 293 -12.28 20.33 30.71
N THR A 294 -11.30 20.52 29.83
CA THR A 294 -10.85 21.85 29.40
C THR A 294 -11.98 22.65 28.73
N LEU A 295 -12.82 22.01 27.90
CA LEU A 295 -14.01 22.67 27.34
C LEU A 295 -14.93 23.19 28.45
N GLY A 296 -15.22 22.36 29.46
CA GLY A 296 -16.06 22.75 30.60
C GLY A 296 -15.48 23.89 31.43
N GLU A 297 -14.16 23.90 31.66
CA GLU A 297 -13.45 25.00 32.34
C GLU A 297 -13.54 26.33 31.55
N MET A 298 -13.76 26.24 30.24
CA MET A 298 -13.92 27.38 29.33
C MET A 298 -15.38 27.75 29.04
N GLU A 299 -16.34 27.21 29.80
CA GLU A 299 -17.79 27.44 29.60
C GLU A 299 -18.25 27.05 28.17
N LEU A 300 -17.57 26.06 27.59
CA LEU A 300 -17.96 25.40 26.34
C LEU A 300 -18.59 24.06 26.67
N ASP A 301 -19.82 23.87 26.22
CA ASP A 301 -20.56 22.63 26.36
C ASP A 301 -20.54 21.86 25.03
N TYR A 302 -20.85 20.56 25.08
CA TYR A 302 -20.74 19.70 23.92
C TYR A 302 -21.79 18.59 23.90
N GLU A 303 -22.19 18.20 22.69
CA GLU A 303 -22.96 16.99 22.44
C GLU A 303 -22.16 16.00 21.61
N THR A 304 -22.26 14.71 21.94
CA THR A 304 -21.69 13.65 21.08
C THR A 304 -22.69 13.28 19.99
N ILE A 305 -22.29 13.46 18.74
CA ILE A 305 -23.07 13.09 17.56
C ILE A 305 -22.87 11.62 17.27
N LYS A 306 -23.97 10.89 17.10
CA LYS A 306 -23.95 9.55 16.53
C LYS A 306 -23.74 9.66 15.03
N LEU A 307 -22.66 9.07 14.55
CA LEU A 307 -22.35 9.03 13.13
C LEU A 307 -23.26 8.03 12.41
N PRO A 308 -23.73 8.35 11.19
CA PRO A 308 -24.38 7.37 10.35
C PRO A 308 -23.39 6.27 9.95
N LYS A 309 -23.91 5.16 9.42
CA LYS A 309 -23.08 4.16 8.72
C LYS A 309 -22.36 4.87 7.57
N CYS A 310 -21.11 4.50 7.29
CA CYS A 310 -20.34 5.02 6.16
C CYS A 310 -21.17 5.00 4.87
N VAL A 311 -21.30 6.14 4.18
CA VAL A 311 -22.13 6.29 2.96
C VAL A 311 -21.30 6.65 1.73
N HIS A 312 -20.41 7.61 1.85
CA HIS A 312 -19.74 8.26 0.72
C HIS A 312 -18.23 7.97 0.67
N ILE A 313 -17.57 7.89 1.83
CA ILE A 313 -16.12 7.69 1.96
C ILE A 313 -15.89 6.56 2.94
N GLU A 314 -15.14 5.54 2.53
CA GLU A 314 -14.77 4.44 3.44
C GLU A 314 -13.80 4.89 4.55
N TRP A 315 -14.14 4.52 5.77
CA TRP A 315 -13.30 4.65 6.96
C TRP A 315 -13.58 3.52 7.95
N ASN A 316 -12.64 3.24 8.85
CA ASN A 316 -12.66 2.11 9.75
C ASN A 316 -13.65 2.33 10.92
N GLU A 317 -14.86 1.80 10.77
CA GLU A 317 -15.91 1.87 11.80
C GLU A 317 -15.59 1.12 13.11
N SER A 318 -14.53 0.29 13.15
CA SER A 318 -14.15 -0.46 14.36
C SER A 318 -13.27 0.34 15.34
N ILE A 319 -12.77 1.51 14.93
CA ILE A 319 -11.93 2.34 15.78
C ILE A 319 -12.75 3.02 16.88
N ASN A 320 -12.14 3.14 18.08
CA ASN A 320 -12.68 3.96 19.16
C ASN A 320 -12.60 5.44 18.74
N ARG A 321 -13.72 6.15 18.82
CA ARG A 321 -13.87 7.49 18.24
C ARG A 321 -14.94 8.29 18.94
N SER A 322 -14.84 9.60 18.79
CA SER A 322 -15.91 10.53 19.16
C SER A 322 -16.08 11.61 18.11
N PHE A 323 -17.30 12.07 17.98
CA PHE A 323 -17.64 13.20 17.13
C PHE A 323 -18.45 14.19 17.94
N LEU A 324 -17.85 15.35 18.22
CA LEU A 324 -18.39 16.36 19.12
C LEU A 324 -18.95 17.51 18.32
N LYS A 325 -20.11 18.00 18.73
CA LYS A 325 -20.55 19.35 18.42
C LYS A 325 -20.39 20.21 19.66
N ILE A 326 -19.66 21.31 19.54
CA ILE A 326 -19.32 22.20 20.65
C ILE A 326 -20.10 23.51 20.50
N TYR A 327 -20.56 24.06 21.62
CA TYR A 327 -21.30 25.32 21.66
C TYR A 327 -21.02 26.06 22.99
N SER A 328 -21.24 27.37 23.00
CA SER A 328 -21.02 28.20 24.20
C SER A 328 -22.32 28.42 24.98
N GLU A 329 -22.32 28.09 26.27
CA GLU A 329 -23.46 28.27 27.19
C GLU A 329 -23.71 29.73 27.57
N LEU A 330 -22.74 30.63 27.32
CA LEU A 330 -22.89 32.08 27.50
C LEU A 330 -24.08 32.66 26.71
N LEU A 331 -24.67 31.90 25.79
CA LEU A 331 -25.85 32.23 25.00
C LEU A 331 -27.19 31.79 25.61
N LYS A 332 -27.24 30.81 26.51
CA LYS A 332 -28.48 30.47 27.24
C LYS A 332 -28.72 31.43 28.41
N MET A 333 -27.65 32.05 28.90
CA MET A 333 -27.66 32.92 30.08
C MET A 333 -28.24 34.33 29.88
N SER A 334 -28.61 34.77 28.67
CA SER A 334 -29.46 35.97 28.51
C SER A 334 -30.94 35.69 28.79
N GLU A 335 -31.34 34.42 28.88
CA GLU A 335 -32.70 34.01 29.25
C GLU A 335 -32.76 33.45 30.68
N GLU A 336 -31.66 32.94 31.25
CA GLU A 336 -31.70 32.19 32.52
C GLU A 336 -30.88 32.78 33.70
N LYS A 337 -30.18 33.92 33.55
CA LYS A 337 -29.50 34.63 34.67
C LYS A 337 -30.45 35.38 35.62
N ASN A 338 -31.53 34.72 36.02
CA ASN A 338 -32.35 35.12 37.15
C ASN A 338 -32.58 33.91 38.08
N LYS A 339 -31.51 33.18 38.42
CA LYS A 339 -31.43 32.34 39.64
C LYS A 339 -30.01 31.84 39.91
N SER A 340 -29.41 32.49 40.90
CA SER A 340 -28.64 31.85 41.98
C SER A 340 -27.31 31.17 41.64
N SER A 341 -26.23 31.92 41.90
CA SER A 341 -25.03 31.48 42.64
C SER A 341 -25.40 30.61 43.86
N THR A 342 -24.64 29.61 44.31
CA THR A 342 -23.36 29.59 45.07
C THR A 342 -23.20 28.10 45.44
N GLU A 343 -22.06 27.42 45.38
CA GLU A 343 -20.91 27.50 46.31
C GLU A 343 -19.87 26.43 45.91
N ALA A 344 -18.59 26.73 46.14
CA ALA A 344 -17.43 25.89 45.87
C ALA A 344 -16.98 25.08 47.11
N LYS A 345 -16.22 23.99 46.92
CA LYS A 345 -14.80 23.84 47.37
C LYS A 345 -14.24 22.39 47.46
N THR A 346 -13.03 22.25 46.87
CA THR A 346 -11.79 21.52 47.30
C THR A 346 -11.76 19.99 47.48
N ALA A 347 -10.96 19.24 46.70
CA ALA A 347 -9.51 18.88 46.85
C ALA A 347 -9.33 17.52 47.59
N SER A 348 -8.40 16.60 47.34
CA SER A 348 -7.09 16.55 46.66
C SER A 348 -6.61 15.08 46.55
N ASN A 349 -5.81 14.79 45.50
CA ASN A 349 -4.61 13.92 45.39
C ASN A 349 -4.50 12.60 46.18
N ASP A 350 -4.11 11.50 45.51
CA ASP A 350 -2.68 11.14 45.42
C ASP A 350 -2.34 10.01 44.43
N THR A 351 -1.14 10.18 43.87
CA THR A 351 -0.38 9.44 42.86
C THR A 351 0.11 8.04 43.24
N ASN A 352 0.38 7.18 42.25
CA ASN A 352 1.71 6.54 42.13
C ASN A 352 2.05 6.00 40.72
N LYS A 353 3.26 6.35 40.27
CA LYS A 353 3.94 5.93 39.03
C LYS A 353 4.65 4.58 39.20
N SER A 354 4.84 3.85 38.09
CA SER A 354 6.05 3.05 37.88
C SER A 354 6.43 2.99 36.39
N GLN A 355 7.67 3.37 36.09
CA GLN A 355 8.34 3.37 34.79
C GLN A 355 9.15 2.07 34.56
N SER A 356 9.69 1.98 33.32
CA SER A 356 10.89 1.26 32.84
C SER A 356 10.60 0.02 31.98
N GLU A 357 11.33 -0.31 30.90
CA GLU A 357 12.37 0.36 30.10
C GLU A 357 12.56 -0.45 28.81
N ALA A 358 13.21 0.16 27.81
CA ALA A 358 13.41 -0.36 26.46
C ALA A 358 14.52 -1.43 26.35
N ALA A 359 14.49 -2.21 25.26
CA ALA A 359 15.54 -3.15 24.86
C ALA A 359 16.07 -2.86 23.44
N PRO A 360 17.32 -3.24 23.10
CA PRO A 360 18.16 -2.61 22.07
C PRO A 360 18.21 -3.33 20.70
N LYS A 361 18.78 -2.62 19.71
CA LYS A 361 18.96 -2.97 18.28
C LYS A 361 19.88 -4.18 18.04
N LYS A 362 19.64 -4.93 16.95
CA LYS A 362 20.49 -6.03 16.42
C LYS A 362 20.90 -5.79 14.96
N ASP A 363 22.11 -6.27 14.66
CA ASP A 363 22.91 -6.13 13.44
C ASP A 363 22.30 -6.74 12.16
N GLU A 364 22.77 -6.22 11.02
CA GLU A 364 22.31 -6.47 9.65
C GLU A 364 22.41 -7.95 9.21
N ALA A 365 21.27 -8.55 8.89
CA ALA A 365 21.17 -9.92 8.40
C ALA A 365 21.09 -9.96 6.87
N TRP A 366 21.99 -10.76 6.29
CA TRP A 366 21.96 -11.27 4.91
C TRP A 366 20.59 -11.89 4.58
N GLY A 367 20.24 -12.04 3.29
CA GLY A 367 18.90 -12.34 2.71
C GLY A 367 18.10 -13.57 3.21
N TYR A 368 18.41 -14.10 4.38
CA TYR A 368 17.68 -15.09 5.16
C TYR A 368 16.48 -14.53 5.97
N ASP A 369 16.00 -13.30 5.69
CA ASP A 369 14.79 -12.77 6.33
C ASP A 369 13.49 -13.33 5.74
N LEU A 370 13.60 -14.01 4.60
CA LEU A 370 12.48 -14.57 3.84
C LEU A 370 12.18 -16.05 4.20
N TYR A 371 13.00 -16.68 5.06
CA TYR A 371 12.91 -18.11 5.42
C TYR A 371 12.87 -18.28 6.95
N PRO A 372 11.73 -17.99 7.61
CA PRO A 372 11.60 -17.95 9.06
C PRO A 372 11.90 -19.28 9.78
N GLU A 373 11.68 -20.44 9.14
CA GLU A 373 12.03 -21.75 9.72
C GLU A 373 13.52 -21.90 10.01
N ARG A 374 14.39 -21.28 9.19
CA ARG A 374 15.85 -21.38 9.31
C ARG A 374 16.42 -20.61 10.50
N ARG A 375 15.64 -19.71 11.09
CA ARG A 375 15.99 -18.94 12.30
C ARG A 375 15.39 -19.54 13.57
N GLY A 376 14.57 -20.59 13.47
CA GLY A 376 13.80 -21.14 14.60
C GLY A 376 12.74 -20.16 15.14
N THR A 377 12.32 -19.17 14.34
CA THR A 377 11.37 -18.12 14.76
C THR A 377 9.93 -18.38 14.29
N PHE A 378 9.70 -19.48 13.56
CA PHE A 378 8.34 -19.86 13.17
C PHE A 378 7.62 -20.57 14.32
N THR A 379 6.70 -19.86 14.96
CA THR A 379 5.71 -20.44 15.88
C THR A 379 4.33 -20.02 15.44
N PRO A 380 3.41 -20.95 15.12
CA PRO A 380 2.07 -20.59 14.69
C PRO A 380 1.34 -19.86 15.83
N LYS A 381 0.69 -18.74 15.50
CA LYS A 381 -0.03 -17.91 16.45
C LYS A 381 -1.41 -18.53 16.70
N LEU A 382 -1.78 -18.66 17.97
CA LEU A 382 -3.07 -19.24 18.39
C LEU A 382 -4.28 -18.54 17.73
N SER A 383 -4.18 -17.22 17.51
CA SER A 383 -5.18 -16.42 16.81
C SER A 383 -5.34 -16.81 15.33
N ASN A 384 -4.26 -17.20 14.66
CA ASN A 384 -4.24 -17.56 13.24
C ASN A 384 -4.69 -19.02 13.02
N ILE A 385 -4.48 -19.89 14.01
CA ILE A 385 -5.01 -21.26 14.03
C ILE A 385 -6.54 -21.24 14.15
N LEU A 386 -7.10 -20.38 15.03
CA LEU A 386 -8.55 -20.32 15.25
C LEU A 386 -9.35 -19.86 14.02
N ILE A 387 -8.73 -19.05 13.15
CA ILE A 387 -9.32 -18.55 11.90
C ILE A 387 -8.89 -19.36 10.67
N GLY A 388 -8.20 -20.49 10.87
CA GLY A 388 -7.79 -21.42 9.80
C GLY A 388 -6.68 -20.90 8.86
N LYS A 389 -5.98 -19.83 9.24
CA LYS A 389 -4.83 -19.27 8.51
C LYS A 389 -3.52 -20.01 8.76
N GLU A 390 -3.36 -20.60 9.94
CA GLU A 390 -2.21 -21.42 10.37
C GLU A 390 -2.73 -22.74 10.96
N GLY A 391 -1.88 -23.76 11.15
CA GLY A 391 -2.27 -25.09 11.65
C GLY A 391 -2.37 -26.20 10.58
N LYS A 392 -2.03 -25.90 9.32
CA LYS A 392 -1.97 -26.88 8.20
C LYS A 392 -0.55 -27.15 7.72
N GLU A 393 0.46 -26.63 8.40
CA GLU A 393 1.86 -26.62 7.97
C GLU A 393 2.38 -28.02 7.65
N ASN A 394 2.04 -29.01 8.48
CA ASN A 394 2.42 -30.40 8.23
C ASN A 394 1.74 -31.00 7.00
N ILE A 395 0.50 -30.62 6.71
CA ILE A 395 -0.26 -31.07 5.54
C ILE A 395 0.28 -30.41 4.28
N ASP A 396 0.56 -29.11 4.33
CA ASP A 396 1.09 -28.35 3.20
C ASP A 396 2.53 -28.76 2.90
N LYS A 397 3.33 -29.05 3.94
CA LYS A 397 4.64 -29.70 3.81
C LYS A 397 4.53 -31.05 3.10
N PHE A 398 3.64 -31.93 3.56
CA PHE A 398 3.43 -33.24 2.94
C PHE A 398 3.00 -33.13 1.48
N LYS A 399 2.09 -32.20 1.14
CA LYS A 399 1.68 -31.94 -0.25
C LYS A 399 2.83 -31.39 -1.09
N CYS A 400 3.63 -30.49 -0.54
CA CYS A 400 4.82 -29.96 -1.20
C CYS A 400 5.81 -31.10 -1.51
N GLU A 401 6.13 -31.95 -0.52
CA GLU A 401 7.01 -33.10 -0.68
C GLU A 401 6.45 -34.10 -1.71
N GLN A 402 5.13 -34.33 -1.72
CA GLN A 402 4.47 -35.15 -2.72
C GLN A 402 4.64 -34.58 -4.13
N HIS A 403 4.39 -33.28 -4.33
CA HIS A 403 4.59 -32.61 -5.62
C HIS A 403 6.06 -32.63 -6.06
N VAL A 404 7.01 -32.44 -5.14
CA VAL A 404 8.45 -32.57 -5.42
C VAL A 404 8.74 -33.97 -5.95
N TYR A 405 8.26 -35.00 -5.25
CA TYR A 405 8.44 -36.39 -5.68
C TYR A 405 7.81 -36.66 -7.05
N GLU A 406 6.60 -36.17 -7.30
CA GLU A 406 5.93 -36.30 -8.60
C GLU A 406 6.70 -35.58 -9.72
N CYS A 407 7.24 -34.39 -9.46
CA CYS A 407 8.09 -33.66 -10.41
C CYS A 407 9.37 -34.43 -10.73
N VAL A 408 10.07 -34.92 -9.72
CA VAL A 408 11.28 -35.75 -9.90
C VAL A 408 10.97 -37.00 -10.71
N LYS A 409 9.83 -37.65 -10.44
CA LYS A 409 9.44 -38.89 -11.11
C LYS A 409 8.93 -38.68 -12.54
N ASN A 410 8.20 -37.61 -12.82
CA ASN A 410 7.41 -37.47 -14.05
C ASN A 410 7.82 -36.29 -14.94
N SER A 411 8.45 -35.25 -14.39
CA SER A 411 8.79 -34.06 -15.16
C SER A 411 10.05 -34.27 -15.99
N SER A 412 9.91 -34.16 -17.31
CA SER A 412 11.03 -34.25 -18.26
C SER A 412 12.12 -33.23 -17.94
N ILE A 413 11.75 -31.99 -17.60
CA ILE A 413 12.73 -30.93 -17.33
C ILE A 413 13.50 -31.19 -16.02
N VAL A 414 12.82 -31.62 -14.95
CA VAL A 414 13.48 -31.94 -13.67
C VAL A 414 14.42 -33.12 -13.83
N LYS A 415 14.05 -34.14 -14.63
CA LYS A 415 14.95 -35.26 -14.93
C LYS A 415 16.21 -34.84 -15.68
N VAL A 416 16.09 -33.95 -16.66
CA VAL A 416 17.26 -33.38 -17.36
C VAL A 416 18.18 -32.70 -16.36
N MET A 417 17.63 -31.85 -15.49
CA MET A 417 18.42 -31.13 -14.49
C MET A 417 19.13 -32.09 -13.51
N MET A 418 18.44 -33.11 -13.02
CA MET A 418 19.04 -34.11 -12.13
C MET A 418 20.14 -34.92 -12.81
N ALA A 419 19.95 -35.32 -14.06
CA ALA A 419 20.96 -36.04 -14.84
C ALA A 419 22.17 -35.15 -15.13
N ALA A 420 21.96 -33.88 -15.47
CA ALA A 420 23.02 -32.90 -15.70
C ALA A 420 23.87 -32.65 -14.45
N LEU A 421 23.23 -32.50 -13.30
CA LEU A 421 23.90 -32.35 -11.99
C LEU A 421 24.69 -33.60 -11.62
N LYS A 422 24.11 -34.78 -11.81
CA LYS A 422 24.81 -36.06 -11.59
C LYS A 422 26.05 -36.19 -12.48
N SER A 423 25.92 -35.94 -13.78
CA SER A 423 27.05 -35.99 -14.74
C SER A 423 28.10 -34.91 -14.47
N SER A 424 27.72 -33.79 -13.84
CA SER A 424 28.64 -32.73 -13.43
C SER A 424 29.32 -32.99 -12.08
N GLY A 425 29.07 -34.13 -11.44
CA GLY A 425 29.70 -34.52 -10.18
C GLY A 425 28.99 -34.06 -8.90
N CYS A 426 27.78 -33.52 -9.02
CA CYS A 426 26.95 -33.06 -7.90
C CYS A 426 25.56 -33.74 -7.90
N PRO A 427 25.49 -35.07 -7.70
CA PRO A 427 24.22 -35.77 -7.69
C PRO A 427 23.29 -35.25 -6.58
N ILE A 428 22.04 -34.95 -6.93
CA ILE A 428 21.00 -34.55 -5.99
C ILE A 428 20.42 -35.77 -5.29
N ASP A 429 20.51 -35.79 -3.97
CA ASP A 429 19.58 -36.52 -3.09
C ASP A 429 18.41 -35.60 -2.69
N ILE A 430 17.19 -35.96 -3.10
CA ILE A 430 15.98 -35.18 -2.85
C ILE A 430 15.71 -34.94 -1.36
N ARG A 431 16.14 -35.85 -0.46
CA ARG A 431 15.91 -35.71 0.99
C ARG A 431 16.88 -34.74 1.65
N ARG A 432 18.04 -34.51 1.01
CA ARG A 432 19.12 -33.68 1.55
C ARG A 432 19.19 -32.31 0.88
N HIS A 433 18.85 -32.23 -0.40
CA HIS A 433 19.06 -31.05 -1.22
C HIS A 433 17.76 -30.33 -1.59
N ILE A 434 16.59 -30.85 -1.19
CA ILE A 434 15.30 -30.16 -1.38
C ILE A 434 14.60 -30.07 -0.03
N SER A 435 14.09 -28.89 0.31
CA SER A 435 13.37 -28.58 1.54
C SER A 435 12.01 -27.96 1.22
N CYS A 436 10.94 -28.45 1.81
CA CYS A 436 9.67 -27.74 1.85
C CYS A 436 9.59 -26.97 3.17
N GLU A 437 9.58 -25.64 3.09
CA GLU A 437 9.65 -24.71 4.22
C GLU A 437 8.59 -23.62 4.07
N ILE A 438 8.20 -23.00 5.18
CA ILE A 438 7.39 -21.78 5.18
C ILE A 438 8.29 -20.59 4.88
N CYS A 439 7.88 -19.81 3.88
CA CYS A 439 8.58 -18.61 3.45
C CYS A 439 7.70 -17.37 3.57
N ASP A 440 8.31 -16.20 3.42
CA ASP A 440 7.58 -14.97 3.11
C ASP A 440 6.80 -15.11 1.79
N TYR A 441 5.58 -14.55 1.73
CA TYR A 441 4.70 -14.66 0.56
C TYR A 441 5.24 -13.97 -0.71
N SER A 442 6.32 -13.19 -0.59
CA SER A 442 6.97 -12.56 -1.74
C SER A 442 7.83 -13.51 -2.59
N VAL A 443 8.13 -14.72 -2.12
CA VAL A 443 8.96 -15.73 -2.81
C VAL A 443 8.27 -17.08 -2.93
N SER A 444 8.60 -17.84 -3.98
CA SER A 444 8.08 -19.20 -4.22
C SER A 444 9.08 -20.32 -3.92
N GLY A 445 10.36 -19.95 -3.82
CA GLY A 445 11.49 -20.83 -3.52
C GLY A 445 12.81 -20.07 -3.61
N GLY A 446 13.91 -20.79 -3.44
CA GLY A 446 15.27 -20.26 -3.59
C GLY A 446 16.34 -21.31 -3.42
N TYR A 447 17.54 -21.05 -3.93
CA TYR A 447 18.71 -21.89 -3.75
C TYR A 447 19.65 -21.31 -2.69
N ASP A 448 19.97 -22.12 -1.69
CA ASP A 448 20.93 -21.80 -0.65
C ASP A 448 22.28 -22.46 -0.94
N PRO A 449 23.32 -21.68 -1.32
CA PRO A 449 24.64 -22.22 -1.58
C PRO A 449 25.39 -22.66 -0.32
N GLU A 450 25.04 -22.17 0.87
CA GLU A 450 25.72 -22.56 2.12
C GLU A 450 25.32 -23.97 2.55
N LEU A 451 24.02 -24.27 2.51
CA LEU A 451 23.47 -25.60 2.82
C LEU A 451 23.44 -26.53 1.60
N ASN A 452 23.71 -25.99 0.41
CA ASN A 452 23.54 -26.62 -0.89
C ASN A 452 22.13 -27.23 -1.01
N GLN A 453 21.11 -26.39 -0.84
CA GLN A 453 19.72 -26.84 -0.74
C GLN A 453 18.76 -25.93 -1.49
N ILE A 454 17.83 -26.52 -2.24
CA ILE A 454 16.69 -25.84 -2.85
C ILE A 454 15.57 -25.79 -1.83
N VAL A 455 15.05 -24.59 -1.57
CA VAL A 455 13.85 -24.35 -0.77
C VAL A 455 12.66 -24.21 -1.70
N VAL A 456 11.61 -24.98 -1.42
CA VAL A 456 10.29 -24.84 -2.05
C VAL A 456 9.34 -24.31 -0.98
N CYS A 457 8.78 -23.12 -1.21
CA CYS A 457 7.96 -22.45 -0.21
C CYS A 457 6.58 -23.10 -0.12
N GLN A 458 6.34 -23.94 0.89
CA GLN A 458 5.15 -24.78 0.97
C GLN A 458 3.84 -23.99 1.08
N ASN A 459 3.89 -22.79 1.68
CA ASN A 459 2.76 -21.88 1.83
C ASN A 459 2.46 -21.07 0.55
N VAL A 460 3.32 -21.14 -0.47
CA VAL A 460 3.20 -20.40 -1.73
C VAL A 460 3.08 -21.36 -2.92
N SER A 461 3.99 -22.32 -3.03
CA SER A 461 4.10 -23.31 -4.11
C SER A 461 3.17 -24.51 -3.90
N THR A 462 1.86 -24.25 -3.84
CA THR A 462 0.81 -25.24 -3.50
C THR A 462 0.42 -26.21 -4.61
N ARG A 463 0.94 -26.08 -5.84
CA ARG A 463 0.59 -26.89 -7.02
C ARG A 463 1.81 -27.51 -7.68
N GLN A 464 1.64 -28.72 -8.24
CA GLN A 464 2.72 -29.45 -8.90
C GLN A 464 3.43 -28.64 -9.99
N GLY A 465 2.70 -27.86 -10.80
CA GLY A 465 3.29 -26.99 -11.83
C GLY A 465 4.18 -25.87 -11.25
N MET A 466 3.81 -25.29 -10.11
CA MET A 466 4.64 -24.29 -9.43
C MET A 466 5.91 -24.94 -8.86
N VAL A 467 5.76 -26.10 -8.22
CA VAL A 467 6.90 -26.88 -7.71
C VAL A 467 7.84 -27.26 -8.86
N GLN A 468 7.32 -27.65 -10.03
CA GLN A 468 8.14 -27.91 -11.22
C GLN A 468 8.93 -26.67 -11.65
N GLY A 469 8.28 -25.50 -11.72
CA GLY A 469 8.92 -24.25 -12.09
C GLY A 469 10.04 -23.87 -11.12
N VAL A 470 9.75 -23.90 -9.81
CA VAL A 470 10.75 -23.64 -8.77
C VAL A 470 11.91 -24.62 -8.87
N LEU A 471 11.65 -25.93 -8.95
CA LEU A 471 12.73 -26.92 -9.06
C LEU A 471 13.57 -26.68 -10.32
N ALA A 472 12.94 -26.41 -11.47
CA ALA A 472 13.69 -26.15 -12.70
C ALA A 472 14.56 -24.90 -12.59
N HIS A 473 14.03 -23.81 -12.02
CA HIS A 473 14.74 -22.56 -11.82
C HIS A 473 15.91 -22.71 -10.83
N GLU A 474 15.64 -23.22 -9.64
CA GLU A 474 16.65 -23.34 -8.57
C GLU A 474 17.71 -24.42 -8.89
N MET A 475 17.37 -25.44 -9.67
CA MET A 475 18.38 -26.40 -10.15
C MET A 475 19.36 -25.76 -11.14
N ILE A 476 19.02 -24.67 -11.84
CA ILE A 476 19.97 -23.91 -12.65
C ILE A 476 21.00 -23.24 -11.75
N HIS A 477 20.55 -22.57 -10.68
CA HIS A 477 21.47 -21.99 -9.70
C HIS A 477 22.37 -23.04 -9.04
N MET A 478 21.81 -24.21 -8.69
CA MET A 478 22.60 -25.33 -8.15
C MET A 478 23.61 -25.88 -9.18
N PHE A 479 23.23 -25.99 -10.44
CA PHE A 479 24.11 -26.45 -11.53
C PHE A 479 25.25 -25.45 -11.77
N ASP A 480 24.93 -24.16 -11.83
CA ASP A 480 25.91 -23.10 -12.01
C ASP A 480 26.91 -23.05 -10.86
N TYR A 481 26.43 -23.21 -9.62
CA TYR A 481 27.27 -23.29 -8.43
C TYR A 481 28.23 -24.48 -8.49
N CYS A 482 27.71 -25.66 -8.82
CA CYS A 482 28.48 -26.90 -8.91
C CYS A 482 29.57 -26.85 -9.99
N ARG A 483 29.24 -26.37 -11.19
CA ARG A 483 30.14 -26.43 -12.34
C ARG A 483 31.13 -25.27 -12.42
N ASN A 484 30.72 -24.06 -11.99
CA ASN A 484 31.42 -22.83 -12.33
C ASN A 484 32.07 -22.11 -11.13
N GLN A 485 32.19 -22.76 -9.97
CA GLN A 485 32.71 -22.15 -8.73
C GLN A 485 32.08 -20.78 -8.44
N LEU A 486 30.75 -20.73 -8.49
CA LEU A 486 30.00 -19.49 -8.48
C LEU A 486 30.09 -18.78 -7.11
N ASP A 487 30.76 -17.63 -7.06
CA ASP A 487 30.71 -16.72 -5.91
C ASP A 487 29.45 -15.84 -5.93
N PHE A 488 28.45 -16.17 -5.11
CA PHE A 488 27.23 -15.37 -4.98
C PHE A 488 27.46 -13.97 -4.37
N LYS A 489 28.63 -13.69 -3.80
CA LYS A 489 29.02 -12.34 -3.38
C LYS A 489 29.50 -11.49 -4.56
N ASN A 490 29.94 -12.12 -5.64
CA ASN A 490 30.26 -11.43 -6.88
C ASN A 490 28.97 -11.13 -7.67
N MET A 491 28.72 -9.85 -7.92
CA MET A 491 27.49 -9.39 -8.55
C MET A 491 27.34 -9.83 -10.01
N GLU A 492 28.44 -9.99 -10.74
CA GLU A 492 28.42 -10.47 -12.12
C GLU A 492 28.03 -11.95 -12.17
N HIS A 493 28.49 -12.73 -11.19
CA HIS A 493 28.17 -14.15 -11.06
C HIS A 493 26.69 -14.33 -10.71
N LEU A 494 26.19 -13.57 -9.72
CA LEU A 494 24.78 -13.53 -9.35
C LEU A 494 23.91 -13.15 -10.55
N ALA A 495 24.20 -12.02 -11.21
CA ALA A 495 23.43 -11.58 -12.38
C ALA A 495 23.45 -12.63 -13.50
N CYS A 496 24.59 -13.28 -13.74
CA CYS A 496 24.72 -14.28 -14.79
C CYS A 496 23.85 -15.52 -14.54
N THR A 497 23.81 -16.03 -13.32
CA THR A 497 22.99 -17.21 -13.00
C THR A 497 21.49 -16.89 -13.04
N GLU A 498 21.09 -15.67 -12.64
CA GLU A 498 19.71 -15.18 -12.76
C GLU A 498 19.27 -15.05 -14.22
N ILE A 499 20.15 -14.54 -15.10
CA ILE A 499 19.91 -14.48 -16.54
C ILE A 499 19.70 -15.89 -17.11
N ARG A 500 20.56 -16.84 -16.75
CA ARG A 500 20.46 -18.24 -17.22
C ARG A 500 19.17 -18.89 -16.75
N ALA A 501 18.84 -18.75 -15.47
CA ALA A 501 17.64 -19.33 -14.88
C ALA A 501 16.37 -18.76 -15.55
N ALA A 502 16.27 -17.44 -15.72
CA ALA A 502 15.15 -16.80 -16.41
C ALA A 502 15.04 -17.20 -17.89
N ASN A 503 16.18 -17.25 -18.60
CA ASN A 503 16.29 -17.62 -20.02
C ASN A 503 15.83 -19.05 -20.30
N LEU A 504 16.10 -19.98 -19.39
CA LEU A 504 15.86 -21.40 -19.63
C LEU A 504 14.53 -21.90 -19.07
N THR A 505 13.96 -21.21 -18.08
CA THR A 505 12.81 -21.74 -17.31
C THR A 505 11.59 -20.83 -17.24
N HIS A 506 11.74 -19.50 -17.35
CA HIS A 506 10.65 -18.56 -17.02
C HIS A 506 10.13 -17.73 -18.20
N CYS A 507 10.95 -17.41 -19.21
CA CYS A 507 10.52 -16.62 -20.36
C CYS A 507 10.08 -17.53 -21.53
N SER A 508 8.85 -17.33 -22.05
CA SER A 508 8.32 -18.08 -23.21
C SER A 508 7.98 -17.16 -24.38
N PHE A 509 7.88 -17.72 -25.59
CA PHE A 509 7.67 -16.95 -26.84
C PHE A 509 6.20 -16.55 -27.08
N ALA A 510 5.22 -17.28 -26.54
CA ALA A 510 3.80 -17.00 -26.76
C ALA A 510 3.38 -15.61 -26.21
N SER A 511 3.96 -15.21 -25.08
CA SER A 511 3.81 -13.88 -24.49
C SER A 511 4.44 -12.74 -25.31
N ALA A 512 5.23 -13.02 -26.36
CA ALA A 512 5.78 -12.00 -27.25
C ALA A 512 4.95 -11.81 -28.53
N TRP A 513 3.95 -12.66 -28.78
CA TRP A 513 3.11 -12.61 -29.99
C TRP A 513 1.78 -11.87 -29.75
N SER A 514 1.26 -11.85 -28.51
CA SER A 514 0.05 -11.08 -28.14
C SER A 514 0.32 -9.60 -27.81
N GLN A 515 1.59 -9.18 -27.69
CA GLN A 515 2.04 -7.79 -27.46
C GLN A 515 1.98 -6.84 -28.67
N GLY A 516 1.43 -7.26 -29.82
CA GLY A 516 1.24 -6.37 -30.99
C GLY A 516 2.51 -5.78 -31.64
N ASP A 517 3.72 -6.12 -31.19
CA ASP A 517 4.98 -5.51 -31.66
C ASP A 517 5.82 -6.43 -32.58
N ALA A 518 5.26 -7.58 -32.98
CA ALA A 518 5.93 -8.55 -33.83
C ALA A 518 5.64 -8.34 -35.32
N SER A 519 6.54 -7.64 -36.01
CA SER A 519 6.91 -8.07 -37.37
C SER A 519 7.85 -9.27 -37.26
N TRP A 520 7.86 -10.16 -38.25
CA TRP A 520 8.58 -11.46 -38.32
C TRP A 520 10.09 -11.43 -37.92
N GLY A 521 10.70 -10.26 -37.68
CA GLY A 521 12.09 -10.06 -37.24
C GLY A 521 12.34 -9.52 -35.81
N LYS A 522 11.34 -9.17 -34.98
CA LYS A 522 11.56 -8.57 -33.63
C LYS A 522 11.48 -9.53 -32.43
N ILE A 523 11.11 -10.77 -32.68
CA ILE A 523 10.88 -11.87 -31.72
C ILE A 523 12.03 -12.09 -30.73
N LYS A 524 13.28 -12.00 -31.19
CA LYS A 524 14.47 -12.22 -30.36
C LYS A 524 14.62 -11.14 -29.27
N LYS A 525 14.13 -9.93 -29.53
CA LYS A 525 14.25 -8.79 -28.62
C LYS A 525 13.32 -8.91 -27.42
N ALA A 526 12.05 -9.27 -27.64
CA ALA A 526 11.06 -9.44 -26.57
C ALA A 526 11.46 -10.52 -25.52
N HIS A 527 12.01 -11.66 -25.97
CA HIS A 527 12.50 -12.67 -25.04
C HIS A 527 13.71 -12.17 -24.23
N GLN A 528 14.64 -11.45 -24.89
CA GLN A 528 15.79 -10.86 -24.19
C GLN A 528 15.34 -9.86 -23.12
N ASP A 529 14.35 -9.04 -23.43
CA ASP A 529 13.81 -8.04 -22.51
C ASP A 529 13.13 -8.70 -21.29
N CYS A 530 12.38 -9.80 -21.50
CA CYS A 530 11.84 -10.63 -20.41
C CYS A 530 12.95 -11.16 -19.49
N VAL A 531 14.02 -11.71 -20.06
CA VAL A 531 15.14 -12.28 -19.28
C VAL A 531 15.88 -11.20 -18.49
N LYS A 532 16.20 -10.07 -19.12
CA LYS A 532 16.85 -8.93 -18.44
C LYS A 532 16.02 -8.44 -17.25
N THR A 533 14.71 -8.32 -17.46
CA THR A 533 13.77 -7.85 -16.45
C THR A 533 13.69 -8.79 -15.26
N LYS A 534 13.55 -10.11 -15.50
CA LYS A 534 13.50 -11.09 -14.41
C LYS A 534 14.83 -11.14 -13.64
N ALA A 535 15.97 -11.13 -14.33
CA ALA A 535 17.27 -11.12 -13.69
C ALA A 535 17.52 -9.86 -12.84
N LEU A 536 17.06 -8.70 -13.31
CA LEU A 536 17.15 -7.44 -12.56
C LEU A 536 16.42 -7.53 -11.22
N TYR A 537 15.22 -8.12 -11.20
CA TYR A 537 14.46 -8.27 -9.96
C TYR A 537 15.12 -9.22 -8.97
N SER A 538 15.65 -10.34 -9.44
CA SER A 538 16.35 -11.27 -8.54
C SER A 538 17.59 -10.62 -7.91
N VAL A 539 18.38 -9.88 -8.72
CA VAL A 539 19.57 -9.17 -8.22
C VAL A 539 19.20 -8.11 -7.17
N LEU A 540 18.17 -7.30 -7.44
CA LEU A 540 17.72 -6.25 -6.51
C LEU A 540 17.05 -6.81 -5.24
N ALA A 541 16.41 -7.97 -5.32
CA ALA A 541 15.81 -8.61 -4.15
C ALA A 541 16.86 -9.14 -3.16
N VAL A 542 18.05 -9.48 -3.66
CA VAL A 542 19.11 -10.15 -2.89
C VAL A 542 20.19 -9.16 -2.41
N ARG A 543 20.26 -7.94 -2.98
CA ARG A 543 21.35 -6.98 -2.74
C ARG A 543 20.86 -5.55 -2.61
N GLN A 544 21.43 -4.82 -1.66
CA GLN A 544 21.19 -3.38 -1.47
C GLN A 544 22.06 -2.54 -2.43
N ILE A 545 21.91 -2.75 -3.74
CA ILE A 545 22.59 -1.95 -4.76
C ILE A 545 21.63 -1.02 -5.48
N GLY A 546 22.16 0.06 -6.06
CA GLY A 546 21.36 0.99 -6.84
C GLY A 546 20.88 0.34 -8.15
N MET A 547 19.66 0.69 -8.59
CA MET A 547 19.08 0.15 -9.82
C MET A 547 19.98 0.32 -11.05
N LYS A 548 20.64 1.48 -11.19
CA LYS A 548 21.55 1.75 -12.30
C LYS A 548 22.73 0.78 -12.32
N GLU A 549 23.32 0.53 -11.16
CA GLU A 549 24.42 -0.41 -11.01
C GLU A 549 23.99 -1.84 -11.36
N ALA A 550 22.80 -2.25 -10.93
CA ALA A 550 22.24 -3.56 -11.27
C ALA A 550 22.02 -3.73 -12.79
N VAL A 551 21.50 -2.69 -13.46
CA VAL A 551 21.34 -2.68 -14.92
C VAL A 551 22.69 -2.77 -15.63
N ASP A 552 23.68 -1.98 -15.21
CA ASP A 552 25.01 -1.98 -15.82
C ASP A 552 25.68 -3.37 -15.70
N ILE A 553 25.53 -4.03 -14.55
CA ILE A 553 26.04 -5.39 -14.32
C ILE A 553 25.32 -6.41 -15.20
N ILE A 554 24.00 -6.33 -15.31
CA ILE A 554 23.21 -7.22 -16.17
C ILE A 554 23.61 -7.04 -17.63
N GLU A 555 23.60 -5.82 -18.15
CA GLU A 555 23.99 -5.55 -19.54
C GLU A 555 25.41 -6.02 -19.85
N LYS A 556 26.32 -5.88 -18.88
CA LYS A 556 27.71 -6.37 -19.01
C LYS A 556 27.79 -7.87 -19.21
N VAL A 557 27.06 -8.67 -18.43
CA VAL A 557 27.16 -10.14 -18.48
C VAL A 557 26.16 -10.78 -19.45
N PHE A 558 25.11 -10.04 -19.84
CA PHE A 558 23.98 -10.56 -20.62
C PHE A 558 24.37 -11.29 -21.91
N PRO A 559 25.24 -10.78 -22.80
CA PRO A 559 25.54 -11.45 -24.05
C PRO A 559 26.13 -12.86 -23.87
N LYS A 560 26.92 -13.05 -22.80
CA LYS A 560 27.54 -14.34 -22.47
C LYS A 560 26.54 -15.28 -21.81
N CYS A 561 25.82 -14.80 -20.81
CA CYS A 561 24.93 -15.63 -19.99
C CYS A 561 23.63 -16.00 -20.71
N TYR A 562 23.14 -15.15 -21.61
CA TYR A 562 21.92 -15.38 -22.38
C TYR A 562 22.08 -16.41 -23.52
N GLU A 563 23.27 -16.50 -24.11
CA GLU A 563 23.55 -17.44 -25.20
C GLU A 563 24.01 -18.81 -24.68
N ASP A 564 24.32 -18.93 -23.40
CA ASP A 564 24.60 -20.22 -22.76
C ASP A 564 23.28 -20.93 -22.41
N LEU A 565 23.08 -22.10 -23.03
CA LEU A 565 21.87 -22.90 -22.90
C LEU A 565 22.08 -24.17 -22.06
N GLU A 566 23.30 -24.44 -21.60
CA GLU A 566 23.55 -25.60 -20.73
C GLU A 566 22.85 -25.39 -19.37
N PRO A 567 22.25 -26.42 -18.74
CA PRO A 567 22.18 -27.83 -19.13
C PRO A 567 20.96 -28.22 -19.97
N ILE A 568 20.01 -27.32 -20.22
CA ILE A 568 18.77 -27.72 -20.89
C ILE A 568 18.95 -27.85 -22.42
N GLY A 569 19.93 -27.13 -22.98
CA GLY A 569 20.25 -27.10 -24.41
C GLY A 569 19.28 -26.30 -25.27
N ARG A 570 18.18 -25.81 -24.68
CA ARG A 570 17.12 -25.06 -25.37
C ARG A 570 16.35 -24.14 -24.43
N ARG A 571 15.74 -23.11 -25.00
CA ARG A 571 14.77 -22.24 -24.31
C ARG A 571 13.41 -22.93 -24.30
N ILE A 572 12.86 -23.21 -23.12
CA ILE A 572 11.63 -23.98 -22.97
C ILE A 572 10.41 -23.07 -23.21
N ARG A 573 9.58 -23.40 -24.21
CA ARG A 573 8.29 -22.73 -24.40
C ARG A 573 7.21 -23.42 -23.56
N ARG A 574 6.31 -22.62 -22.97
CA ARG A 574 5.11 -23.13 -22.31
C ARG A 574 4.20 -23.81 -23.34
N ASN A 575 3.50 -24.86 -22.93
CA ASN A 575 2.59 -25.65 -23.77
C ASN A 575 3.21 -26.19 -25.06
N SER A 576 4.50 -26.56 -25.02
CA SER A 576 5.21 -27.17 -26.15
C SER A 576 5.89 -28.49 -25.73
N ASP A 577 6.30 -29.27 -26.72
CA ASP A 577 7.10 -30.48 -26.52
C ASP A 577 8.57 -30.17 -26.15
N ASP A 578 8.95 -28.92 -25.91
CA ASP A 578 10.36 -28.54 -25.74
C ASP A 578 10.98 -29.23 -24.52
N MET A 579 10.24 -29.40 -23.41
CA MET A 579 10.74 -30.16 -22.25
C MET A 579 11.00 -31.63 -22.59
N LEU A 580 10.14 -32.25 -23.39
CA LEU A 580 10.30 -33.63 -23.83
C LEU A 580 11.47 -33.77 -24.81
N LYS A 581 11.67 -32.78 -25.68
CA LYS A 581 12.81 -32.73 -26.61
C LYS A 581 14.13 -32.55 -25.85
N ALA A 582 14.21 -31.63 -24.89
CA ALA A 582 15.38 -31.50 -24.01
C ALA A 582 15.72 -32.83 -23.33
N PHE A 583 14.71 -33.54 -22.81
CA PHE A 583 14.90 -34.85 -22.20
C PHE A 583 15.45 -35.90 -23.17
N LYS A 584 14.95 -35.95 -24.41
CA LYS A 584 15.49 -36.86 -25.43
C LYS A 584 16.90 -36.50 -25.88
N GLU A 585 17.25 -35.22 -25.83
CA GLU A 585 18.55 -34.69 -26.25
C GLU A 585 19.61 -34.71 -25.13
N ALA A 586 19.21 -34.95 -23.88
CA ALA A 586 20.08 -34.96 -22.71
C ALA A 586 21.30 -35.88 -22.86
N ALA A 587 21.12 -37.04 -23.52
CA ALA A 587 22.21 -37.97 -23.81
C ALA A 587 23.32 -37.37 -24.69
N TYR A 588 23.00 -36.40 -25.56
CA TYR A 588 24.01 -35.71 -26.38
C TYR A 588 24.93 -34.81 -25.54
N TYR A 589 24.50 -34.42 -24.35
CA TYR A 589 25.30 -33.68 -23.37
C TYR A 589 26.00 -34.61 -22.37
N GLY A 590 25.90 -35.93 -22.53
CA GLY A 590 26.45 -36.91 -21.59
C GLY A 590 25.65 -37.03 -20.29
N TYR A 591 24.38 -36.66 -20.31
CA TYR A 591 23.49 -36.81 -19.16
C TYR A 591 22.79 -38.18 -19.25
N GLU A 592 23.13 -39.08 -18.31
CA GLU A 592 22.64 -40.47 -18.25
C GLU A 592 21.50 -40.67 -17.25
#